data_AF-E7A8Z5-F1
#
_entry.id   AF-E7A8Z5-F1
#
_cell.length_a   1.000
_cell.length_b   1.000
_cell.length_c   1.000
_cell.angle_alpha   90.00
_cell.angle_beta   90.00
_cell.angle_gamma   90.00
#
_symmetry.space_group_name_H-M   'P 1'
#
loop_
_entity.id
_entity.type
_entity.pdbx_description
1 polymer ?
#
loop_
_entity_poly.entity_id
_entity_poly.type
_entity_poly.pdbx_seq_one_letter_code
_entity_poly.pdbx_strand_id
1 'polypeptide(L)'
;MRSLVWICLLCFSWVGLADAKPSKKSDKSFEAWYKSFFPPQAWQDQMQALQLEMIDKDVAYTRLLLDRSVAKETRQKRLQAFEKQRAQDFYTKAWPLLDIFPIFKDRKLPAHIHKIFKNIVLLLLWEYLEDTRLTNLDYDPDDSVYPDALEPYFFLKDTLLPFFFSPLLASQLDPLAYVQSLPSLEQTCAQGKCAYVKDLTSAMGVFHWLYFIDAYNEFATSPISREVWGLVHSVPLRDNLKSAWYLVQLSKKHNPFLEEILKRDLNALLEAFKNYALLRGLFYLHNTPFYLQGFFQDNYPNFQDNYPEIPHFSTSYKNTHTRILNQPQLCLLPKYLSKKAKRACLVVLKSPPKSVLDSLRTLLKQMRLLSVDDVPCLYLNPQGEIQHFKSKSAICRALSALKLH
;
A
#
# COMPACT_ATOMS: atom_id res chain seq x y z
N MET A 1 -31.03 13.73 -15.70
CA MET A 1 -31.51 14.57 -14.58
C MET A 1 -31.86 13.73 -13.35
N ARG A 2 -30.86 13.06 -12.73
CA ARG A 2 -30.96 12.39 -11.41
C ARG A 2 -29.65 12.51 -10.62
N SER A 3 -28.80 13.48 -10.99
CA SER A 3 -27.41 13.59 -10.51
C SER A 3 -27.14 14.89 -9.75
N LEU A 4 -28.18 15.67 -9.41
CA LEU A 4 -28.08 16.96 -8.74
C LEU A 4 -28.67 17.00 -7.32
N VAL A 5 -29.25 15.89 -6.82
CA VAL A 5 -29.91 15.85 -5.50
C VAL A 5 -28.93 15.54 -4.36
N TRP A 6 -27.75 14.97 -4.64
CA TRP A 6 -26.80 14.57 -3.57
C TRP A 6 -25.84 15.68 -3.13
N ILE A 7 -25.68 16.74 -3.91
CA ILE A 7 -24.80 17.87 -3.54
C ILE A 7 -25.52 18.86 -2.61
N CYS A 8 -26.85 18.90 -2.59
CA CYS A 8 -27.58 19.80 -1.69
C CYS A 8 -27.61 19.33 -0.22
N LEU A 9 -27.43 18.05 0.09
CA LEU A 9 -27.58 17.55 1.47
C LEU A 9 -26.31 17.65 2.32
N LEU A 10 -25.15 17.93 1.74
CA LEU A 10 -23.93 18.28 2.49
C LEU A 10 -23.84 19.77 2.82
N CYS A 11 -24.72 20.62 2.27
CA CYS A 11 -24.78 22.05 2.58
C CYS A 11 -25.75 22.41 3.73
N PHE A 12 -26.52 21.45 4.27
CA PHE A 12 -27.55 21.74 5.29
C PHE A 12 -27.07 21.65 6.75
N SER A 13 -25.79 21.40 7.02
CA SER A 13 -25.26 21.51 8.39
C SER A 13 -24.93 22.95 8.83
N TRP A 14 -25.16 23.95 7.96
CA TRP A 14 -24.79 25.35 8.23
C TRP A 14 -25.90 26.40 8.02
N VAL A 15 -27.18 25.99 7.98
CA VAL A 15 -28.30 26.93 8.10
C VAL A 15 -29.38 26.29 8.97
N GLY A 16 -29.60 26.87 10.15
CA GLY A 16 -30.65 26.47 11.07
C GLY A 16 -32.02 26.52 10.41
N LEU A 17 -32.65 25.37 10.26
CA LEU A 17 -34.08 25.21 10.04
C LEU A 17 -34.52 24.04 10.92
N ALA A 18 -35.06 24.40 12.08
CA ALA A 18 -35.86 23.49 12.89
C ALA A 18 -37.11 23.07 12.07
N ASP A 19 -37.58 21.85 12.34
CA ASP A 19 -38.89 21.31 11.93
C ASP A 19 -39.06 20.67 10.55
N ALA A 20 -38.16 19.77 10.17
CA ALA A 20 -38.50 18.67 9.27
C ALA A 20 -38.41 17.33 10.03
N LYS A 21 -39.55 16.71 10.37
CA LYS A 21 -39.57 15.35 10.91
C LYS A 21 -39.02 14.37 9.85
N PRO A 22 -37.89 13.69 10.11
CA PRO A 22 -37.33 12.75 9.14
C PRO A 22 -38.22 11.51 9.02
N SER A 23 -38.33 10.98 7.81
CA SER A 23 -39.14 9.79 7.54
C SER A 23 -38.45 8.55 8.11
N LYS A 24 -39.11 7.79 9.01
CA LYS A 24 -38.55 6.56 9.62
C LYS A 24 -38.05 5.50 8.64
N LYS A 25 -38.43 5.57 7.36
CA LYS A 25 -38.07 4.60 6.31
C LYS A 25 -36.73 4.96 5.65
N SER A 26 -36.43 6.25 5.47
CA SER A 26 -35.13 6.72 4.98
C SER A 26 -34.02 6.47 6.01
N ASP A 27 -34.33 6.60 7.30
CA ASP A 27 -33.36 6.37 8.38
C ASP A 27 -32.93 4.91 8.46
N LYS A 28 -33.85 3.95 8.33
CA LYS A 28 -33.48 2.52 8.32
C LYS A 28 -32.65 2.13 7.10
N SER A 29 -32.94 2.70 5.92
CA SER A 29 -32.12 2.43 4.73
C SER A 29 -30.73 3.05 4.82
N PHE A 30 -30.62 4.25 5.40
CA PHE A 30 -29.35 4.91 5.64
C PHE A 30 -28.54 4.17 6.71
N GLU A 31 -29.16 3.79 7.82
CA GLU A 31 -28.51 2.97 8.85
C GLU A 31 -28.04 1.63 8.31
N ALA A 32 -28.85 0.93 7.50
CA ALA A 32 -28.45 -0.34 6.90
C ALA A 32 -27.27 -0.16 5.93
N TRP A 33 -27.29 0.90 5.13
CA TRP A 33 -26.18 1.25 4.25
C TRP A 33 -24.92 1.62 5.04
N TYR A 34 -25.03 2.47 6.06
CA TYR A 34 -23.93 2.86 6.93
C TYR A 34 -23.33 1.66 7.67
N LYS A 35 -24.17 0.82 8.28
CA LYS A 35 -23.74 -0.42 8.96
C LYS A 35 -23.08 -1.42 8.01
N SER A 36 -23.34 -1.36 6.70
CA SER A 36 -22.69 -2.24 5.72
C SER A 36 -21.21 -1.92 5.45
N PHE A 37 -20.74 -0.72 5.81
CA PHE A 37 -19.32 -0.37 5.68
C PHE A 37 -18.48 -1.06 6.76
N PHE A 38 -19.06 -1.23 7.95
CA PHE A 38 -18.39 -1.72 9.15
C PHE A 38 -18.44 -3.24 9.25
N PRO A 39 -17.44 -3.85 9.88
CA PRO A 39 -17.49 -5.26 10.21
C PRO A 39 -18.58 -5.53 11.27
N PRO A 40 -19.15 -6.75 11.36
CA PRO A 40 -20.09 -7.11 12.42
C PRO A 40 -19.49 -6.89 13.81
N GLN A 41 -20.31 -6.53 14.81
CA GLN A 41 -19.83 -6.25 16.17
C GLN A 41 -18.98 -7.37 16.74
N ALA A 42 -19.39 -8.63 16.56
CA ALA A 42 -18.61 -9.79 17.01
C ALA A 42 -17.18 -9.83 16.46
N TRP A 43 -16.96 -9.34 15.24
CA TRP A 43 -15.62 -9.22 14.67
C TRP A 43 -14.83 -8.09 15.33
N GLN A 44 -15.48 -6.95 15.60
CA GLN A 44 -14.87 -5.80 16.28
C GLN A 44 -14.39 -6.21 17.68
N ASP A 45 -15.25 -6.88 18.45
CA ASP A 45 -14.92 -7.35 19.79
C ASP A 45 -13.73 -8.32 19.77
N GLN A 46 -13.67 -9.21 18.78
CA GLN A 46 -12.56 -10.15 18.62
C GLN A 46 -11.25 -9.47 18.19
N MET A 47 -11.30 -8.46 17.31
CA MET A 47 -10.12 -7.68 16.96
C MET A 47 -9.61 -6.85 18.14
N GLN A 48 -10.51 -6.24 18.90
CA GLN A 48 -10.14 -5.49 20.09
C GLN A 48 -9.48 -6.41 21.13
N ALA A 49 -10.05 -7.60 21.36
CA ALA A 49 -9.44 -8.60 22.24
C ALA A 49 -8.05 -9.05 21.74
N LEU A 50 -7.89 -9.25 20.43
CA LEU A 50 -6.60 -9.58 19.83
C LEU A 50 -5.58 -8.45 20.03
N GLN A 51 -5.98 -7.19 19.81
CA GLN A 51 -5.13 -6.03 20.04
C GLN A 51 -4.67 -5.98 21.49
N LEU A 52 -5.60 -6.03 22.46
CA LEU A 52 -5.30 -6.01 23.89
C LEU A 52 -4.31 -7.12 24.31
N GLU A 53 -4.51 -8.33 23.81
CA GLU A 53 -3.58 -9.43 24.06
C GLU A 53 -2.19 -9.19 23.49
N MET A 54 -2.08 -8.55 22.32
CA MET A 54 -0.77 -8.19 21.76
C MET A 54 -0.04 -7.21 22.69
N ILE A 55 -0.75 -6.23 23.28
CA ILE A 55 -0.20 -5.30 24.27
C ILE A 55 0.35 -6.05 25.49
N ASP A 56 -0.46 -6.95 26.06
CA ASP A 56 -0.07 -7.70 27.25
C ASP A 56 1.19 -8.52 26.99
N LYS A 57 1.30 -9.09 25.78
CA LYS A 57 2.50 -9.81 25.36
C LYS A 57 3.70 -8.89 25.15
N ASP A 58 3.50 -7.65 24.73
CA ASP A 58 4.57 -6.66 24.59
C ASP A 58 5.13 -6.21 25.94
N VAL A 59 4.26 -6.03 26.93
CA VAL A 59 4.66 -5.78 28.31
C VAL A 59 5.46 -6.96 28.86
N ALA A 60 5.00 -8.20 28.63
CA ALA A 60 5.71 -9.41 29.04
C ALA A 60 7.07 -9.56 28.33
N TYR A 61 7.15 -9.28 27.03
CA TYR A 61 8.39 -9.29 26.26
C TYR A 61 9.39 -8.28 26.81
N THR A 62 8.94 -7.06 27.10
CA THR A 62 9.78 -5.98 27.64
C THR A 62 10.35 -6.36 29.02
N ARG A 63 9.52 -6.96 29.88
CA ARG A 63 9.97 -7.50 31.18
C ARG A 63 11.06 -8.57 30.99
N LEU A 64 10.87 -9.51 30.06
CA LEU A 64 11.86 -10.53 29.73
C LEU A 64 13.16 -9.93 29.18
N LEU A 65 13.07 -8.92 28.33
CA LEU A 65 14.22 -8.24 27.73
C LEU A 65 15.07 -7.50 28.78
N LEU A 66 14.40 -6.85 29.72
CA LEU A 66 15.02 -6.04 30.76
C LEU A 66 15.41 -6.83 32.02
N ASP A 67 15.08 -8.13 32.10
CA ASP A 67 15.41 -8.99 33.25
C ASP A 67 16.93 -9.21 33.41
N ARG A 68 17.57 -8.33 34.17
CA ARG A 68 19.01 -8.38 34.48
C ARG A 68 19.39 -9.49 35.46
N SER A 69 18.44 -10.18 36.09
CA SER A 69 18.71 -11.28 37.01
C SER A 69 19.16 -12.56 36.30
N VAL A 70 18.95 -12.64 34.99
CA VAL A 70 19.25 -13.81 34.16
C VAL A 70 20.40 -13.51 33.20
N ALA A 71 21.29 -14.49 33.06
CA ALA A 71 22.40 -14.45 32.09
C ALA A 71 21.90 -14.14 30.67
N LYS A 72 22.67 -13.36 29.92
CA LYS A 72 22.30 -12.85 28.58
C LYS A 72 21.86 -13.97 27.63
N GLU A 73 22.58 -15.08 27.60
CA GLU A 73 22.29 -16.23 26.73
C GLU A 73 20.96 -16.90 27.06
N THR A 74 20.69 -17.12 28.35
CA THR A 74 19.41 -17.66 28.82
C THR A 74 18.26 -16.70 28.53
N ARG A 75 18.47 -15.40 28.70
CA ARG A 75 17.48 -14.37 28.33
C ARG A 75 17.16 -14.40 26.84
N GLN A 76 18.17 -14.52 25.98
CA GLN A 76 18.00 -14.60 24.54
C GLN A 76 17.20 -15.84 24.12
N LYS A 77 17.47 -17.00 24.72
CA LYS A 77 16.67 -18.23 24.49
C LYS A 77 15.22 -18.06 24.92
N ARG A 78 14.97 -17.42 26.08
CA ARG A 78 13.61 -17.12 26.56
C ARG A 78 12.86 -16.18 25.62
N LEU A 79 13.52 -15.13 25.13
CA LEU A 79 12.94 -14.19 24.16
C LEU A 79 12.57 -14.89 22.85
N GLN A 80 13.45 -15.75 22.31
CA GLN A 80 13.16 -16.53 21.11
C GLN A 80 11.95 -17.48 21.28
N ALA A 81 11.88 -18.18 22.41
CA ALA A 81 10.75 -19.05 22.72
C ALA A 81 9.43 -18.25 22.87
N PHE A 82 9.50 -17.10 23.54
CA PHE A 82 8.37 -16.20 23.72
C PHE A 82 7.83 -15.67 22.39
N GLU A 83 8.70 -15.17 21.50
CA GLU A 83 8.31 -14.70 20.16
C GLU A 83 7.64 -15.78 19.33
N LYS A 84 8.17 -17.02 19.40
CA LYS A 84 7.55 -18.17 18.73
C LYS A 84 6.13 -18.44 19.25
N GLN A 85 5.94 -18.44 20.57
CA GLN A 85 4.61 -18.66 21.16
C GLN A 85 3.64 -17.54 20.79
N ARG A 86 4.11 -16.29 20.88
CA ARG A 86 3.35 -15.09 20.51
C ARG A 86 2.84 -15.16 19.07
N ALA A 87 3.72 -15.53 18.14
CA ALA A 87 3.38 -15.73 16.73
C ALA A 87 2.30 -16.82 16.54
N GLN A 88 2.41 -17.95 17.25
CA GLN A 88 1.46 -19.05 17.17
C GLN A 88 0.06 -18.68 17.68
N ASP A 89 0.01 -17.98 18.81
CA ASP A 89 -1.24 -17.52 19.39
C ASP A 89 -1.93 -16.49 18.49
N PHE A 90 -1.17 -15.53 17.96
CA PHE A 90 -1.68 -14.54 17.01
C PHE A 90 -2.25 -15.23 15.77
N TYR A 91 -1.50 -16.15 15.16
CA TYR A 91 -1.99 -16.89 13.98
C TYR A 91 -3.35 -17.52 14.24
N THR A 92 -3.48 -18.22 15.37
CA THR A 92 -4.68 -18.96 15.74
C THR A 92 -5.89 -18.04 15.91
N LYS A 93 -5.68 -16.89 16.54
CA LYS A 93 -6.75 -15.93 16.86
C LYS A 93 -7.12 -15.03 15.68
N ALA A 94 -6.14 -14.61 14.89
CA ALA A 94 -6.33 -13.71 13.76
C ALA A 94 -6.85 -14.42 12.49
N TRP A 95 -6.53 -15.71 12.30
CA TRP A 95 -6.95 -16.48 11.11
C TRP A 95 -8.46 -16.40 10.78
N PRO A 96 -9.39 -16.65 11.74
CA PRO A 96 -10.82 -16.56 11.46
C PRO A 96 -11.29 -15.13 11.18
N LEU A 97 -10.58 -14.11 11.67
CA LEU A 97 -10.93 -12.70 11.46
C LEU A 97 -10.80 -12.30 9.98
N LEU A 98 -9.95 -12.98 9.22
CA LEU A 98 -9.80 -12.69 7.81
C LEU A 98 -11.00 -13.12 6.96
N ASP A 99 -11.87 -14.02 7.43
CA ASP A 99 -13.01 -14.51 6.64
C ASP A 99 -14.07 -13.44 6.36
N ILE A 100 -13.94 -12.27 6.98
CA ILE A 100 -14.79 -11.12 6.71
C ILE A 100 -14.56 -10.53 5.32
N PHE A 101 -13.33 -10.57 4.81
CA PHE A 101 -12.95 -9.85 3.61
C PHE A 101 -13.53 -10.52 2.35
N PRO A 102 -14.20 -9.77 1.46
CA PRO A 102 -14.85 -10.34 0.26
C PRO A 102 -13.90 -11.14 -0.65
N ILE A 103 -12.63 -10.75 -0.71
CA ILE A 103 -11.60 -11.42 -1.52
C ILE A 103 -11.44 -12.91 -1.17
N PHE A 104 -11.74 -13.31 0.08
CA PHE A 104 -11.65 -14.69 0.54
C PHE A 104 -12.97 -15.45 0.46
N LYS A 105 -14.06 -14.76 0.09
CA LYS A 105 -15.38 -15.34 -0.14
C LYS A 105 -15.58 -15.78 -1.59
N ASP A 106 -14.70 -15.37 -2.51
CA ASP A 106 -14.79 -15.75 -3.92
C ASP A 106 -14.43 -17.21 -4.12
N ARG A 107 -15.45 -18.07 -4.31
CA ARG A 107 -15.26 -19.51 -4.52
C ARG A 107 -14.56 -19.87 -5.83
N LYS A 108 -14.22 -18.90 -6.70
CA LYS A 108 -13.55 -19.14 -7.98
C LYS A 108 -12.06 -19.41 -7.85
N LEU A 109 -11.39 -18.93 -6.80
CA LEU A 109 -9.97 -19.22 -6.58
C LEU A 109 -9.79 -20.59 -5.91
N PRO A 110 -8.75 -21.36 -6.28
CA PRO A 110 -8.45 -22.62 -5.61
C PRO A 110 -8.20 -22.45 -4.11
N ALA A 111 -8.63 -23.42 -3.29
CA ALA A 111 -8.52 -23.34 -1.83
C ALA A 111 -7.09 -23.14 -1.32
N HIS A 112 -6.09 -23.70 -2.01
CA HIS A 112 -4.69 -23.48 -1.65
C HIS A 112 -4.28 -22.02 -1.84
N ILE A 113 -4.70 -21.35 -2.94
CA ILE A 113 -4.45 -19.92 -3.21
C ILE A 113 -5.08 -19.06 -2.11
N HIS A 114 -6.29 -19.38 -1.68
CA HIS A 114 -6.91 -18.71 -0.53
C HIS A 114 -6.07 -18.82 0.74
N LYS A 115 -5.64 -20.04 1.10
CA LYS A 115 -4.80 -20.26 2.29
C LYS A 115 -3.54 -19.40 2.24
N ILE A 116 -2.90 -19.34 1.07
CA ILE A 116 -1.69 -18.53 0.85
C ILE A 116 -1.98 -17.04 1.02
N PHE A 117 -3.02 -16.52 0.36
CA PHE A 117 -3.34 -15.10 0.44
C PHE A 117 -3.70 -14.71 1.88
N LYS A 118 -4.45 -15.56 2.60
CA LYS A 118 -4.75 -15.35 4.02
C LYS A 118 -3.48 -15.31 4.86
N ASN A 119 -2.52 -16.20 4.64
CA ASN A 119 -1.22 -16.16 5.33
C ASN A 119 -0.49 -14.82 5.10
N ILE A 120 -0.49 -14.29 3.87
CA ILE A 120 0.14 -12.99 3.57
C ILE A 120 -0.59 -11.86 4.28
N VAL A 121 -1.93 -11.88 4.30
CA VAL A 121 -2.72 -10.86 4.98
C VAL A 121 -2.53 -10.90 6.50
N LEU A 122 -2.39 -12.10 7.08
CA LEU A 122 -2.00 -12.24 8.48
C LEU A 122 -0.64 -11.62 8.76
N LEU A 123 0.33 -11.84 7.88
CA LEU A 123 1.67 -11.28 8.04
C LEU A 123 1.64 -9.76 7.97
N LEU A 124 0.83 -9.19 7.08
CA LEU A 124 0.65 -7.75 6.99
C LEU A 124 -0.09 -7.17 8.20
N LEU A 125 -1.11 -7.86 8.72
CA LEU A 125 -1.80 -7.48 9.94
C LEU A 125 -0.85 -7.54 11.16
N TRP A 126 0.01 -8.56 11.23
CA TRP A 126 1.05 -8.65 12.25
C TRP A 126 2.00 -7.46 12.17
N GLU A 127 2.57 -7.15 10.99
CA GLU A 127 3.47 -5.99 10.84
C GLU A 127 2.76 -4.68 11.17
N TYR A 128 1.47 -4.55 10.85
CA TYR A 128 0.66 -3.38 11.21
C TYR A 128 0.62 -3.18 12.73
N LEU A 129 0.28 -4.23 13.46
CA LEU A 129 0.14 -4.18 14.91
C LEU A 129 1.51 -4.09 15.62
N GLU A 130 2.56 -4.64 15.03
CA GLU A 130 3.95 -4.46 15.48
C GLU A 130 4.47 -3.03 15.27
N ASP A 131 4.07 -2.35 14.21
CA ASP A 131 4.51 -0.97 13.98
C ASP A 131 3.90 -0.04 15.03
N THR A 132 2.61 -0.21 15.33
CA THR A 132 1.94 0.49 16.43
C THR A 132 2.59 0.24 17.79
N ARG A 133 3.33 -0.87 17.97
CA ARG A 133 4.11 -1.14 19.19
C ARG A 133 5.30 -0.20 19.36
N LEU A 134 6.01 0.11 18.28
CA LEU A 134 7.26 0.90 18.34
C LEU A 134 7.00 2.40 18.51
N THR A 135 5.89 2.91 17.98
CA THR A 135 5.48 4.31 18.13
C THR A 135 4.93 4.63 19.52
N ASN A 136 4.51 3.62 20.28
CA ASN A 136 3.79 3.78 21.55
C ASN A 136 4.70 3.74 22.80
N LEU A 137 6.01 3.48 22.64
CA LEU A 137 6.96 3.45 23.77
C LEU A 137 7.37 4.87 24.26
N ASP A 138 7.09 5.92 23.47
CA ASP A 138 7.47 7.31 23.76
C ASP A 138 6.28 8.19 24.20
N TYR A 139 5.08 7.64 24.45
CA TYR A 139 3.84 8.43 24.64
C TYR A 139 3.17 8.26 26.02
N ASP A 140 2.47 9.31 26.44
CA ASP A 140 1.76 9.44 27.71
C ASP A 140 0.60 8.42 27.82
N PRO A 141 0.54 7.58 28.88
CA PRO A 141 -0.53 6.59 29.07
C PRO A 141 -1.93 7.17 29.30
N ASP A 142 -2.07 8.48 29.60
CA ASP A 142 -3.38 9.13 29.74
C ASP A 142 -4.00 9.54 28.38
N ASP A 143 -3.20 9.58 27.31
CA ASP A 143 -3.68 9.66 25.92
C ASP A 143 -3.83 8.23 25.39
N SER A 144 -5.08 7.75 25.29
CA SER A 144 -5.38 6.45 24.68
C SER A 144 -5.00 6.43 23.19
N VAL A 145 -3.75 6.04 22.87
CA VAL A 145 -3.25 5.79 21.50
C VAL A 145 -3.39 4.31 21.10
N TYR A 146 -4.46 3.63 21.52
CA TYR A 146 -4.93 2.49 20.73
C TYR A 146 -5.84 3.06 19.65
N PRO A 147 -5.49 2.92 18.36
CA PRO A 147 -6.35 3.37 17.29
C PRO A 147 -7.68 2.65 17.42
N ASP A 148 -8.74 3.29 16.94
CA ASP A 148 -10.00 2.64 16.59
C ASP A 148 -9.74 1.21 16.13
N ALA A 149 -10.32 0.20 16.80
CA ALA A 149 -10.13 -1.22 16.47
C ALA A 149 -10.53 -1.54 15.01
N LEU A 150 -11.22 -0.60 14.36
CA LEU A 150 -11.58 -0.62 12.95
C LEU A 150 -10.48 -0.11 12.01
N GLU A 151 -9.47 0.60 12.48
CA GLU A 151 -8.40 1.13 11.63
C GLU A 151 -7.66 0.02 10.85
N PRO A 152 -7.26 -1.12 11.47
CA PRO A 152 -6.70 -2.24 10.73
C PRO A 152 -7.69 -2.79 9.68
N TYR A 153 -8.99 -2.80 9.98
CA TYR A 153 -10.01 -3.24 9.04
C TYR A 153 -10.08 -2.34 7.80
N PHE A 154 -10.20 -1.03 8.00
CA PHE A 154 -10.28 -0.07 6.91
C PHE A 154 -9.00 -0.05 6.08
N PHE A 155 -7.84 -0.03 6.75
CA PHE A 155 -6.56 -0.05 6.08
C PHE A 155 -6.38 -1.32 5.24
N LEU A 156 -6.73 -2.50 5.76
CA LEU A 156 -6.68 -3.74 4.98
C LEU A 156 -7.69 -3.73 3.83
N LYS A 157 -8.96 -3.47 4.12
CA LYS A 157 -10.06 -3.58 3.17
C LYS A 157 -9.95 -2.59 2.02
N ASP A 158 -9.75 -1.32 2.35
CA ASP A 158 -9.91 -0.23 1.39
C ASP A 158 -8.58 0.15 0.73
N THR A 159 -7.46 -0.25 1.35
CA THR A 159 -6.13 0.10 0.86
C THR A 159 -5.27 -1.11 0.56
N LEU A 160 -4.83 -1.87 1.57
CA LEU A 160 -3.74 -2.83 1.41
C LEU A 160 -4.12 -4.01 0.51
N LEU A 161 -5.33 -4.58 0.67
CA LEU A 161 -5.79 -5.69 -0.15
C LEU A 161 -6.01 -5.28 -1.62
N PRO A 162 -6.68 -4.15 -1.93
CA PRO A 162 -6.72 -3.66 -3.30
C PRO A 162 -5.32 -3.35 -3.86
N PHE A 163 -4.49 -2.68 -3.04
CA PHE A 163 -3.11 -2.36 -3.37
C PHE A 163 -2.23 -3.59 -3.56
N PHE A 164 -2.62 -4.78 -3.12
CA PHE A 164 -1.78 -5.97 -3.30
C PHE A 164 -2.38 -6.97 -4.28
N PHE A 165 -3.70 -7.13 -4.33
CA PHE A 165 -4.34 -8.18 -5.12
C PHE A 165 -5.10 -7.70 -6.35
N SER A 166 -5.60 -6.45 -6.39
CA SER A 166 -6.53 -6.02 -7.45
C SER A 166 -5.99 -6.20 -8.87
N PRO A 167 -4.77 -5.78 -9.24
CA PRO A 167 -4.27 -5.97 -10.60
C PRO A 167 -4.12 -7.44 -10.97
N LEU A 168 -3.70 -8.28 -10.01
CA LEU A 168 -3.54 -9.72 -10.23
C LEU A 168 -4.89 -10.38 -10.46
N LEU A 169 -5.87 -10.09 -9.61
CA LEU A 169 -7.23 -10.62 -9.75
C LEU A 169 -7.94 -10.08 -11.00
N ALA A 170 -7.76 -8.80 -11.32
CA ALA A 170 -8.32 -8.18 -12.51
C ALA A 170 -7.71 -8.74 -13.82
N SER A 171 -6.47 -9.25 -13.76
CA SER A 171 -5.81 -9.84 -14.93
C SER A 171 -6.37 -11.22 -15.31
N GLN A 172 -7.08 -11.90 -14.40
CA GLN A 172 -7.55 -13.28 -14.57
C GLN A 172 -6.41 -14.28 -14.85
N LEU A 173 -5.16 -13.89 -14.61
CA LEU A 173 -4.02 -14.80 -14.63
C LEU A 173 -4.13 -15.76 -13.45
N ASP A 174 -3.57 -16.97 -13.62
CA ASP A 174 -3.34 -17.83 -12.47
C ASP A 174 -2.37 -17.11 -11.50
N PRO A 175 -2.81 -16.75 -10.29
CA PRO A 175 -2.01 -15.92 -9.40
C PRO A 175 -0.69 -16.58 -9.03
N LEU A 176 -0.68 -17.91 -8.91
CA LEU A 176 0.50 -18.65 -8.52
C LEU A 176 1.52 -18.70 -9.65
N ALA A 177 1.11 -19.07 -10.85
CA ALA A 177 1.98 -19.11 -12.02
C ALA A 177 2.58 -17.73 -12.30
N TYR A 178 1.79 -16.66 -12.17
CA TYR A 178 2.30 -15.29 -12.28
C TYR A 178 3.38 -15.01 -11.24
N VAL A 179 3.08 -15.23 -9.95
CA VAL A 179 4.00 -14.92 -8.86
C VAL A 179 5.29 -15.74 -8.93
N GLN A 180 5.20 -17.02 -9.30
CA GLN A 180 6.37 -17.89 -9.52
C GLN A 180 7.20 -17.50 -10.74
N SER A 181 6.59 -16.84 -11.73
CA SER A 181 7.31 -16.38 -12.92
C SER A 181 8.16 -15.14 -12.67
N LEU A 182 7.93 -14.41 -11.57
CA LEU A 182 8.70 -13.21 -11.25
C LEU A 182 10.18 -13.54 -10.97
N PRO A 183 11.10 -12.65 -11.35
CA PRO A 183 12.53 -12.86 -11.10
C PRO A 183 12.83 -12.94 -9.60
N SER A 184 13.78 -13.81 -9.23
CA SER A 184 14.28 -13.89 -7.85
C SER A 184 14.97 -12.59 -7.44
N LEU A 185 14.64 -12.10 -6.25
CA LEU A 185 15.24 -10.88 -5.70
C LEU A 185 16.65 -11.10 -5.15
N GLU A 186 17.02 -12.31 -4.71
CA GLU A 186 18.37 -12.60 -4.22
C GLU A 186 19.43 -12.35 -5.31
N GLN A 187 19.15 -12.80 -6.54
CA GLN A 187 20.04 -12.55 -7.69
C GLN A 187 19.94 -11.12 -8.21
N THR A 188 18.75 -10.51 -8.14
CA THR A 188 18.51 -9.15 -8.64
C THR A 188 19.17 -8.10 -7.73
N CYS A 189 19.10 -8.25 -6.41
CA CYS A 189 19.66 -7.29 -5.47
C CYS A 189 21.17 -7.45 -5.22
N ALA A 190 21.74 -8.65 -5.43
CA ALA A 190 23.17 -8.89 -5.26
C ALA A 190 24.08 -8.06 -6.20
N GLN A 191 23.55 -7.53 -7.30
CA GLN A 191 24.34 -6.82 -8.33
C GLN A 191 24.15 -5.29 -8.32
N GLY A 192 23.75 -4.69 -7.19
CA GLY A 192 23.52 -3.24 -7.12
C GLY A 192 22.28 -2.76 -7.90
N LYS A 193 21.53 -3.67 -8.55
CA LYS A 193 20.29 -3.34 -9.28
C LYS A 193 19.13 -2.97 -8.36
N CYS A 194 19.28 -3.25 -7.06
CA CYS A 194 18.44 -2.74 -5.98
C CYS A 194 19.04 -1.47 -5.33
N ALA A 195 19.86 -0.68 -6.04
CA ALA A 195 20.35 0.60 -5.53
C ALA A 195 19.20 1.53 -5.09
N TYR A 196 18.03 1.42 -5.70
CA TYR A 196 16.83 2.13 -5.27
C TYR A 196 16.32 1.72 -3.87
N VAL A 197 16.73 0.55 -3.34
CA VAL A 197 16.48 0.15 -1.95
C VAL A 197 17.37 0.95 -0.99
N LYS A 198 18.53 1.47 -1.44
CA LYS A 198 19.31 2.45 -0.68
C LYS A 198 18.67 3.84 -0.73
N ASP A 199 18.00 4.19 -1.83
CA ASP A 199 17.15 5.39 -1.94
C ASP A 199 15.81 5.26 -1.21
N LEU A 200 15.52 4.10 -0.60
CA LEU A 200 14.31 3.92 0.20
C LEU A 200 14.26 4.91 1.36
N THR A 201 15.41 5.22 1.97
CA THR A 201 15.52 6.26 3.01
C THR A 201 15.05 7.63 2.50
N SER A 202 15.33 7.96 1.24
CA SER A 202 14.90 9.19 0.59
C SER A 202 13.39 9.20 0.32
N ALA A 203 12.84 8.09 -0.17
CA ALA A 203 11.40 7.93 -0.34
C ALA A 203 10.64 7.94 1.01
N MET A 204 11.26 7.37 2.05
CA MET A 204 10.76 7.39 3.43
C MET A 204 10.79 8.78 4.03
N GLY A 205 11.82 9.59 3.73
CA GLY A 205 11.87 10.99 4.14
C GLY A 205 10.65 11.78 3.66
N VAL A 206 10.20 11.54 2.42
CA VAL A 206 8.98 12.15 1.87
C VAL A 206 7.71 11.63 2.54
N PHE A 207 7.60 10.32 2.78
CA PHE A 207 6.46 9.75 3.51
C PHE A 207 6.36 10.29 4.94
N HIS A 208 7.48 10.29 5.68
CA HIS A 208 7.55 10.86 7.03
C HIS A 208 7.21 12.35 6.99
N TRP A 209 7.76 13.13 6.06
CA TRP A 209 7.43 14.55 5.93
C TRP A 209 5.93 14.76 5.67
N LEU A 210 5.33 14.02 4.75
CA LEU A 210 3.89 14.09 4.48
C LEU A 210 3.06 13.72 5.72
N TYR A 211 3.47 12.67 6.44
CA TYR A 211 2.80 12.21 7.65
C TYR A 211 2.93 13.20 8.82
N PHE A 212 4.13 13.75 9.04
CA PHE A 212 4.39 14.76 10.08
C PHE A 212 3.63 16.04 9.81
N ILE A 213 3.55 16.49 8.56
CA ILE A 213 2.72 17.65 8.25
C ILE A 213 1.23 17.33 8.52
N ASP A 214 0.75 16.09 8.27
CA ASP A 214 -0.65 15.66 8.56
C ASP A 214 -0.94 15.82 10.05
N ALA A 215 -0.08 15.21 10.89
CA ALA A 215 -0.23 15.17 12.34
C ALA A 215 -0.13 16.54 13.00
N TYR A 216 0.67 17.47 12.45
CA TYR A 216 0.83 18.81 13.01
C TYR A 216 -0.13 19.86 12.43
N ASN A 217 -0.87 19.55 11.35
CA ASN A 217 -1.73 20.53 10.66
C ASN A 217 -3.20 20.55 11.06
N GLU A 218 -3.64 19.76 12.05
CA GLU A 218 -4.88 20.09 12.78
C GLU A 218 -4.83 21.53 13.36
N PHE A 219 -3.63 22.14 13.44
CA PHE A 219 -3.39 23.50 13.92
C PHE A 219 -2.89 24.52 12.87
N ALA A 220 -2.76 24.15 11.59
CA ALA A 220 -2.10 25.03 10.61
C ALA A 220 -3.02 26.07 9.97
N THR A 221 -2.72 27.35 10.21
CA THR A 221 -3.43 28.54 9.70
C THR A 221 -2.95 28.99 8.31
N SER A 222 -1.93 28.35 7.73
CA SER A 222 -1.32 28.78 6.45
C SER A 222 -2.18 28.38 5.23
N PRO A 223 -2.54 29.32 4.33
CA PRO A 223 -3.28 29.03 3.09
C PRO A 223 -2.58 28.01 2.18
N ILE A 224 -1.25 28.04 2.12
CA ILE A 224 -0.45 27.13 1.29
C ILE A 224 -0.53 25.71 1.83
N SER A 225 -0.53 25.55 3.16
CA SER A 225 -0.75 24.23 3.76
C SER A 225 -2.11 23.70 3.33
N ARG A 226 -3.18 24.50 3.39
CA ARG A 226 -4.53 24.07 2.99
C ARG A 226 -4.65 23.71 1.50
N GLU A 227 -3.90 24.38 0.64
CA GLU A 227 -3.89 24.12 -0.82
C GLU A 227 -3.08 22.87 -1.17
N VAL A 228 -1.88 22.72 -0.58
CA VAL A 228 -1.07 21.50 -0.67
C VAL A 228 -1.85 20.31 -0.08
N TRP A 229 -2.54 20.50 1.05
CA TRP A 229 -3.39 19.50 1.69
C TRP A 229 -4.62 19.15 0.86
N GLY A 230 -5.32 20.12 0.27
CA GLY A 230 -6.43 19.87 -0.65
C GLY A 230 -6.03 19.02 -1.88
N LEU A 231 -4.75 19.02 -2.23
CA LEU A 231 -4.20 18.28 -3.37
C LEU A 231 -3.53 16.95 -2.98
N VAL A 232 -2.87 16.89 -1.82
CA VAL A 232 -2.29 15.67 -1.22
C VAL A 232 -3.37 14.84 -0.50
N HIS A 233 -4.57 15.40 -0.27
CA HIS A 233 -5.81 14.73 0.17
C HIS A 233 -6.26 13.58 -0.74
N SER A 234 -5.47 13.18 -1.74
CA SER A 234 -5.57 11.80 -2.17
C SER A 234 -5.09 10.88 -1.03
N VAL A 235 -5.99 10.63 -0.06
CA VAL A 235 -6.02 9.46 0.82
C VAL A 235 -5.44 8.22 0.07
N PRO A 236 -5.78 7.99 -1.22
CA PRO A 236 -5.16 6.94 -2.02
C PRO A 236 -3.63 6.95 -2.16
N LEU A 237 -2.94 8.10 -2.28
CA LEU A 237 -1.47 8.10 -2.45
C LEU A 237 -0.76 7.81 -1.12
N ARG A 238 -1.17 8.49 -0.04
CA ARG A 238 -0.65 8.26 1.31
C ARG A 238 -0.86 6.82 1.72
N ASP A 239 -2.06 6.29 1.52
CA ASP A 239 -2.38 4.95 1.96
C ASP A 239 -1.67 3.89 1.07
N ASN A 240 -1.47 4.17 -0.23
CA ASN A 240 -0.64 3.32 -1.09
C ASN A 240 0.84 3.35 -0.70
N LEU A 241 1.36 4.49 -0.23
CA LEU A 241 2.72 4.56 0.35
C LEU A 241 2.82 3.75 1.63
N LYS A 242 1.87 3.92 2.57
CA LYS A 242 1.77 3.12 3.80
C LYS A 242 1.69 1.63 3.46
N SER A 243 0.90 1.26 2.46
CA SER A 243 0.79 -0.11 1.97
C SER A 243 2.09 -0.65 1.39
N ALA A 244 2.74 0.14 0.54
CA ALA A 244 4.03 -0.21 -0.05
C ALA A 244 5.10 -0.43 1.03
N TRP A 245 5.08 0.37 2.10
CA TRP A 245 5.97 0.22 3.25
C TRP A 245 5.78 -1.12 3.95
N TYR A 246 4.53 -1.50 4.29
CA TYR A 246 4.22 -2.79 4.90
C TYR A 246 4.66 -3.97 4.02
N LEU A 247 4.44 -3.89 2.70
CA LEU A 247 4.91 -4.94 1.78
C LEU A 247 6.44 -5.08 1.78
N VAL A 248 7.19 -3.98 1.96
CA VAL A 248 8.66 -4.04 2.03
C VAL A 248 9.14 -4.61 3.36
N GLN A 249 8.39 -4.44 4.46
CA GLN A 249 8.74 -5.03 5.76
C GLN A 249 8.82 -6.57 5.69
N LEU A 250 8.14 -7.19 4.73
CA LEU A 250 8.22 -8.64 4.49
C LEU A 250 9.63 -9.14 4.14
N SER A 251 10.56 -8.25 3.77
CA SER A 251 11.98 -8.59 3.50
C SER A 251 12.88 -8.57 4.72
N LYS A 252 12.42 -8.10 5.89
CA LYS A 252 13.23 -8.07 7.10
C LYS A 252 13.78 -9.47 7.40
N LYS A 253 15.10 -9.57 7.58
CA LYS A 253 15.72 -10.81 8.07
C LYS A 253 15.19 -11.08 9.48
N HIS A 254 14.81 -12.33 9.75
CA HIS A 254 14.31 -12.80 11.05
C HIS A 254 12.95 -12.24 11.48
N ASN A 255 11.94 -12.31 10.61
CA ASN A 255 10.56 -12.12 11.04
C ASN A 255 10.03 -13.42 11.69
N PRO A 256 9.83 -13.47 13.02
CA PRO A 256 9.45 -14.70 13.73
C PRO A 256 8.06 -15.21 13.31
N PHE A 257 7.16 -14.30 12.91
CA PHE A 257 5.84 -14.66 12.41
C PHE A 257 5.91 -15.26 11.00
N LEU A 258 6.77 -14.71 10.14
CA LEU A 258 7.06 -15.29 8.84
C LEU A 258 7.64 -16.70 8.96
N GLU A 259 8.54 -16.95 9.91
CA GLU A 259 9.09 -18.30 10.16
C GLU A 259 8.01 -19.29 10.63
N GLU A 260 7.01 -18.85 11.39
CA GLU A 260 5.88 -19.69 11.81
C GLU A 260 4.94 -19.99 10.64
N ILE A 261 4.68 -19.03 9.75
CA ILE A 261 3.93 -19.27 8.50
C ILE A 261 4.68 -20.27 7.61
N LEU A 262 6.00 -20.10 7.43
CA LEU A 262 6.84 -20.96 6.57
C LEU A 262 6.87 -22.42 7.02
N LYS A 263 6.78 -22.69 8.33
CA LYS A 263 6.77 -24.06 8.89
C LYS A 263 5.49 -24.85 8.58
N ARG A 264 4.39 -24.19 8.17
CA ARG A 264 3.05 -24.80 8.05
C ARG A 264 2.61 -25.11 6.61
N ASP A 265 3.57 -25.48 5.76
CA ASP A 265 3.54 -25.63 4.29
C ASP A 265 3.87 -24.35 3.52
N LEU A 266 4.66 -24.47 2.43
CA LEU A 266 4.79 -23.55 1.28
C LEU A 266 6.08 -22.71 1.12
N ASN A 267 7.26 -23.20 1.52
CA ASN A 267 8.53 -22.44 1.37
C ASN A 267 8.75 -21.80 -0.02
N ALA A 268 8.66 -22.57 -1.12
CA ALA A 268 8.92 -22.03 -2.46
C ALA A 268 7.87 -21.01 -2.92
N LEU A 269 6.64 -21.15 -2.47
CA LEU A 269 5.51 -20.37 -2.93
C LEU A 269 5.37 -19.08 -2.12
N LEU A 270 5.57 -19.14 -0.80
CA LEU A 270 5.60 -17.94 0.03
C LEU A 270 6.77 -17.03 -0.34
N GLU A 271 7.93 -17.58 -0.68
CA GLU A 271 9.06 -16.78 -1.18
C GLU A 271 8.74 -16.10 -2.52
N ALA A 272 8.02 -16.78 -3.43
CA ALA A 272 7.55 -16.13 -4.66
C ALA A 272 6.60 -14.96 -4.34
N PHE A 273 5.68 -15.11 -3.37
CA PHE A 273 4.80 -14.02 -2.93
C PHE A 273 5.54 -12.88 -2.24
N LYS A 274 6.58 -13.17 -1.45
CA LYS A 274 7.47 -12.15 -0.89
C LYS A 274 8.14 -11.36 -2.01
N ASN A 275 8.63 -12.03 -3.05
CA ASN A 275 9.19 -11.36 -4.23
C ASN A 275 8.16 -10.46 -4.90
N TYR A 276 6.92 -10.93 -5.07
CA TYR A 276 5.83 -10.12 -5.62
C TYR A 276 5.52 -8.88 -4.77
N ALA A 277 5.37 -9.04 -3.45
CA ALA A 277 5.14 -7.95 -2.50
C ALA A 277 6.26 -6.92 -2.54
N LEU A 278 7.50 -7.38 -2.54
CA LEU A 278 8.67 -6.52 -2.58
C LEU A 278 8.76 -5.76 -3.90
N LEU A 279 8.62 -6.42 -5.05
CA LEU A 279 8.62 -5.75 -6.36
C LEU A 279 7.55 -4.66 -6.42
N ARG A 280 6.34 -4.95 -5.92
CA ARG A 280 5.24 -3.99 -5.93
C ARG A 280 5.45 -2.83 -4.96
N GLY A 281 5.83 -3.11 -3.71
CA GLY A 281 6.11 -2.08 -2.71
C GLY A 281 7.25 -1.17 -3.14
N LEU A 282 8.34 -1.75 -3.62
CA LEU A 282 9.50 -1.01 -4.09
C LEU A 282 9.20 -0.14 -5.31
N PHE A 283 8.40 -0.64 -6.26
CA PHE A 283 7.96 0.16 -7.41
C PHE A 283 7.26 1.44 -6.96
N TYR A 284 6.35 1.36 -5.98
CA TYR A 284 5.65 2.54 -5.48
C TYR A 284 6.60 3.48 -4.73
N LEU A 285 7.39 2.96 -3.79
CA LEU A 285 8.28 3.79 -2.97
C LEU A 285 9.32 4.51 -3.84
N HIS A 286 9.90 3.84 -4.83
CA HIS A 286 10.86 4.46 -5.75
C HIS A 286 10.24 5.56 -6.61
N ASN A 287 9.02 5.36 -7.12
CA ASN A 287 8.45 6.29 -8.09
C ASN A 287 7.63 7.42 -7.47
N THR A 288 7.19 7.29 -6.22
CA THR A 288 6.35 8.30 -5.56
C THR A 288 6.96 9.69 -5.46
N PRO A 289 8.26 9.85 -5.12
CA PRO A 289 8.89 11.17 -5.14
C PRO A 289 8.72 11.87 -6.50
N PHE A 290 8.86 11.14 -7.61
CA PHE A 290 8.69 11.69 -8.94
C PHE A 290 7.23 12.03 -9.28
N TYR A 291 6.26 11.26 -8.78
CA TYR A 291 4.83 11.60 -8.90
C TYR A 291 4.48 12.88 -8.14
N LEU A 292 4.93 12.99 -6.89
CA LEU A 292 4.74 14.17 -6.06
C LEU A 292 5.41 15.38 -6.69
N GLN A 293 6.70 15.25 -7.05
CA GLN A 293 7.44 16.31 -7.73
C GLN A 293 6.72 16.78 -8.98
N GLY A 294 6.25 15.83 -9.79
CA GLY A 294 5.62 16.15 -11.04
C GLY A 294 4.26 16.79 -10.92
N PHE A 295 3.51 16.37 -9.92
CA PHE A 295 2.27 17.00 -9.53
C PHE A 295 2.49 18.43 -9.02
N PHE A 296 3.46 18.64 -8.12
CA PHE A 296 3.75 19.96 -7.56
C PHE A 296 4.31 20.92 -8.61
N GLN A 297 5.30 20.52 -9.42
CA GLN A 297 5.86 21.39 -10.47
C GLN A 297 4.84 21.81 -11.53
N ASP A 298 3.87 20.94 -11.85
CA ASP A 298 2.85 21.26 -12.85
C ASP A 298 1.78 22.24 -12.32
N ASN A 299 1.58 22.32 -11.00
CA ASN A 299 0.58 23.20 -10.36
C ASN A 299 1.20 24.44 -9.65
N TYR A 300 2.46 24.34 -9.21
CA TYR A 300 3.20 25.34 -8.44
C TYR A 300 4.60 25.56 -9.05
N PRO A 301 4.76 26.50 -9.99
CA PRO A 301 5.98 26.64 -10.80
C PRO A 301 7.30 26.87 -10.03
N ASN A 302 7.27 27.23 -8.75
CA ASN A 302 8.46 27.51 -7.92
C ASN A 302 8.52 26.65 -6.64
N PHE A 303 7.89 25.47 -6.65
CA PHE A 303 7.85 24.60 -5.47
C PHE A 303 9.24 24.30 -4.89
N GLN A 304 10.26 24.12 -5.75
CA GLN A 304 11.64 23.87 -5.29
C GLN A 304 12.25 25.08 -4.57
N ASP A 305 11.98 26.30 -5.05
CA ASP A 305 12.53 27.52 -4.45
C ASP A 305 11.88 27.82 -3.10
N ASN A 306 10.63 27.40 -2.92
CA ASN A 306 9.85 27.60 -1.70
C ASN A 306 10.10 26.52 -0.64
N TYR A 307 10.69 25.37 -1.02
CA TYR A 307 10.95 24.23 -0.12
C TYR A 307 12.34 23.62 -0.34
N PRO A 308 13.42 24.41 -0.23
CA PRO A 308 14.79 23.96 -0.45
C PRO A 308 15.25 22.89 0.56
N GLU A 309 14.63 22.85 1.74
CA GLU A 309 14.85 21.86 2.80
C GLU A 309 14.35 20.44 2.46
N ILE A 310 13.72 20.23 1.31
CA ILE A 310 13.31 18.90 0.84
C ILE A 310 14.25 18.43 -0.29
N PRO A 311 15.47 17.96 0.03
CA PRO A 311 16.50 17.60 -0.95
C PRO A 311 16.07 16.49 -1.92
N HIS A 312 15.04 15.70 -1.59
CA HIS A 312 14.49 14.66 -2.46
C HIS A 312 13.79 15.19 -3.72
N PHE A 313 13.42 16.48 -3.75
CA PHE A 313 12.87 17.12 -4.94
C PHE A 313 13.93 17.84 -5.78
N SER A 314 15.22 17.79 -5.42
CA SER A 314 16.29 18.58 -6.06
C SER A 314 16.55 18.27 -7.54
N THR A 315 16.04 17.17 -8.08
CA THR A 315 16.22 16.85 -9.52
C THR A 315 15.38 17.79 -10.39
N SER A 316 15.93 18.91 -10.83
CA SER A 316 15.23 19.82 -11.74
C SER A 316 15.08 19.23 -13.14
N TYR A 317 13.84 18.94 -13.53
CA TYR A 317 13.52 18.60 -14.92
C TYR A 317 13.17 19.87 -15.67
N LYS A 318 13.84 20.11 -16.81
CA LYS A 318 13.57 21.27 -17.68
C LYS A 318 12.09 21.44 -18.03
N ASN A 319 11.36 20.33 -18.22
CA ASN A 319 9.90 20.31 -18.42
C ASN A 319 9.30 18.90 -18.23
N THR A 320 7.97 18.83 -18.21
CA THR A 320 7.16 17.59 -18.07
C THR A 320 7.52 16.50 -19.10
N HIS A 321 7.83 16.88 -20.34
CA HIS A 321 8.18 15.92 -21.41
C HIS A 321 9.53 15.26 -21.15
N THR A 322 10.56 16.06 -20.80
CA THR A 322 11.89 15.55 -20.43
C THR A 322 11.82 14.57 -19.25
N ARG A 323 11.00 14.86 -18.24
CA ARG A 323 10.78 13.94 -17.12
C ARG A 323 10.24 12.59 -17.59
N ILE A 324 9.21 12.59 -18.42
CA ILE A 324 8.59 11.35 -18.94
C ILE A 324 9.55 10.57 -19.85
N LEU A 325 10.39 11.25 -20.63
CA LEU A 325 11.43 10.59 -21.43
C LEU A 325 12.43 9.83 -20.56
N ASN A 326 12.85 10.44 -19.45
CA ASN A 326 13.80 9.84 -18.50
C ASN A 326 13.14 8.79 -17.59
N GLN A 327 11.84 8.91 -17.35
CA GLN A 327 11.08 8.09 -16.40
C GLN A 327 9.71 7.69 -16.99
N PRO A 328 9.68 6.85 -18.03
CA PRO A 328 8.43 6.48 -18.70
C PRO A 328 7.48 5.67 -17.81
N GLN A 329 7.98 5.05 -16.73
CA GLN A 329 7.16 4.36 -15.74
C GLN A 329 6.17 5.28 -15.00
N LEU A 330 6.40 6.60 -15.00
CA LEU A 330 5.42 7.57 -14.50
C LEU A 330 4.07 7.47 -15.21
N CYS A 331 4.07 7.02 -16.46
CA CYS A 331 2.84 6.86 -17.22
C CYS A 331 1.97 5.70 -16.73
N LEU A 332 2.47 4.85 -15.82
CA LEU A 332 1.73 3.72 -15.28
C LEU A 332 0.76 4.11 -14.16
N LEU A 333 0.93 5.24 -13.49
CA LEU A 333 -0.06 5.72 -12.48
C LEU A 333 -0.61 7.10 -12.86
N PRO A 334 -1.33 7.21 -14.00
CA PRO A 334 -1.86 8.48 -14.45
C PRO A 334 -2.83 9.09 -13.44
N LYS A 335 -3.45 8.35 -12.52
CA LYS A 335 -4.30 8.97 -11.47
C LYS A 335 -3.59 10.05 -10.66
N TYR A 336 -2.27 9.99 -10.52
CA TYR A 336 -1.44 10.98 -9.82
C TYR A 336 -0.84 12.06 -10.73
N LEU A 337 -1.12 12.03 -12.03
CA LEU A 337 -0.55 12.96 -13.01
C LEU A 337 -1.50 14.11 -13.36
N SER A 338 -0.93 15.29 -13.56
CA SER A 338 -1.62 16.45 -14.14
C SER A 338 -2.16 16.13 -15.54
N LYS A 339 -3.13 16.94 -16.03
CA LYS A 339 -3.61 16.81 -17.43
C LYS A 339 -2.47 16.99 -18.44
N LYS A 340 -1.50 17.87 -18.15
CA LYS A 340 -0.32 18.12 -18.98
C LYS A 340 0.59 16.89 -19.04
N ALA A 341 0.89 16.29 -17.90
CA ALA A 341 1.71 15.08 -17.81
C ALA A 341 1.02 13.87 -18.48
N LYS A 342 -0.30 13.69 -18.30
CA LYS A 342 -1.07 12.65 -19.01
C LYS A 342 -0.96 12.76 -20.52
N ARG A 343 -1.07 13.98 -21.06
CA ARG A 343 -0.90 14.23 -22.50
C ARG A 343 0.52 13.93 -22.96
N ALA A 344 1.52 14.37 -22.22
CA ALA A 344 2.92 14.09 -22.53
C ALA A 344 3.23 12.58 -22.52
N CYS A 345 2.65 11.81 -21.60
CA CYS A 345 2.71 10.35 -21.62
C CYS A 345 2.19 9.76 -22.93
N LEU A 346 1.02 10.20 -23.39
CA LEU A 346 0.46 9.74 -24.67
C LEU A 346 1.32 10.14 -25.87
N VAL A 347 1.92 11.33 -25.86
CA VAL A 347 2.81 11.78 -26.94
C VAL A 347 4.05 10.89 -26.99
N VAL A 348 4.72 10.70 -25.85
CA VAL A 348 5.92 9.88 -25.75
C VAL A 348 5.63 8.43 -26.12
N LEU A 349 4.52 7.85 -25.65
CA LEU A 349 4.18 6.46 -25.96
C LEU A 349 3.69 6.24 -27.41
N LYS A 350 3.22 7.28 -28.11
CA LYS A 350 2.86 7.17 -29.54
C LYS A 350 4.08 7.13 -30.45
N SER A 351 5.17 7.79 -30.05
CA SER A 351 6.41 7.85 -30.81
C SER A 351 7.61 7.75 -29.87
N PRO A 352 7.81 6.59 -29.21
CA PRO A 352 8.81 6.49 -28.16
C PRO A 352 10.22 6.46 -28.75
N PRO A 353 11.16 7.22 -28.20
CA PRO A 353 12.56 7.03 -28.52
C PRO A 353 13.05 5.66 -28.01
N LYS A 354 14.19 5.22 -28.55
CA LYS A 354 14.80 3.93 -28.17
C LYS A 354 14.98 3.78 -26.66
N SER A 355 15.45 4.82 -25.96
CA SER A 355 15.63 4.80 -24.51
C SER A 355 14.36 4.49 -23.74
N VAL A 356 13.22 5.06 -24.15
CA VAL A 356 11.91 4.81 -23.52
C VAL A 356 11.46 3.37 -23.75
N LEU A 357 11.64 2.85 -24.97
CA LEU A 357 11.34 1.45 -25.26
C LEU A 357 12.20 0.49 -24.42
N ASP A 358 13.50 0.76 -24.33
CA ASP A 358 14.44 -0.06 -23.57
C ASP A 358 14.08 -0.09 -22.06
N SER A 359 13.72 1.06 -21.50
CA SER A 359 13.23 1.17 -20.11
C SER A 359 11.92 0.39 -19.88
N LEU A 360 10.94 0.53 -20.79
CA LEU A 360 9.67 -0.19 -20.68
C LEU A 360 9.83 -1.70 -20.88
N ARG A 361 10.73 -2.15 -21.76
CA ARG A 361 11.08 -3.58 -21.91
C ARG A 361 11.71 -4.13 -20.64
N THR A 362 12.62 -3.38 -20.03
CA THR A 362 13.26 -3.77 -18.77
C THR A 362 12.21 -3.91 -17.67
N LEU A 363 11.33 -2.92 -17.53
CA LEU A 363 10.25 -2.96 -16.56
C LEU A 363 9.27 -4.12 -16.80
N LEU A 364 8.90 -4.39 -18.06
CA LEU A 364 8.06 -5.54 -18.42
C LEU A 364 8.72 -6.87 -18.05
N LYS A 365 10.04 -7.02 -18.23
CA LYS A 365 10.76 -8.24 -17.82
C LYS A 365 10.81 -8.41 -16.30
N GLN A 366 10.90 -7.31 -15.55
CA GLN A 366 10.96 -7.33 -14.09
C GLN A 366 9.60 -7.60 -13.46
N MET A 367 8.57 -6.84 -13.89
CA MET A 367 7.24 -6.91 -13.30
C MET A 367 6.36 -7.99 -13.93
N ARG A 368 6.69 -8.40 -15.17
CA ARG A 368 5.92 -9.31 -16.04
C ARG A 368 4.53 -8.82 -16.40
N LEU A 369 3.77 -8.25 -15.47
CA LEU A 369 2.50 -7.59 -15.69
C LEU A 369 2.69 -6.06 -15.60
N LEU A 370 2.42 -5.36 -16.70
CA LEU A 370 2.28 -3.90 -16.69
C LEU A 370 0.80 -3.53 -16.59
N SER A 371 0.49 -2.77 -15.56
CA SER A 371 -0.83 -2.20 -15.31
C SER A 371 -0.76 -0.68 -15.39
N VAL A 372 -1.84 -0.06 -15.85
CA VAL A 372 -2.06 1.38 -15.74
C VAL A 372 -3.11 1.61 -14.66
N ASP A 373 -2.72 2.35 -13.62
CA ASP A 373 -3.36 2.35 -12.32
C ASP A 373 -3.49 0.90 -11.83
N ASP A 374 -4.71 0.38 -11.74
CA ASP A 374 -5.00 -0.99 -11.31
C ASP A 374 -5.57 -1.84 -12.48
N VAL A 375 -5.45 -1.35 -13.71
CA VAL A 375 -5.96 -2.01 -14.93
C VAL A 375 -4.82 -2.71 -15.68
N PRO A 376 -4.83 -4.05 -15.81
CA PRO A 376 -3.89 -4.81 -16.63
C PRO A 376 -3.84 -4.31 -18.07
N CYS A 377 -2.62 -4.14 -18.61
CA CYS A 377 -2.42 -3.78 -20.02
C CYS A 377 -1.63 -4.85 -20.78
N LEU A 378 -0.50 -5.30 -20.23
CA LEU A 378 0.42 -6.24 -20.89
C LEU A 378 0.94 -7.27 -19.89
N TYR A 379 1.06 -8.52 -20.33
CA TYR A 379 1.70 -9.57 -19.57
C TYR A 379 2.75 -10.31 -20.40
N LEU A 380 3.97 -10.43 -19.88
CA LEU A 380 5.04 -11.26 -20.43
C LEU A 380 4.97 -12.65 -19.81
N ASN A 381 4.39 -13.61 -20.53
CA ASN A 381 4.19 -14.97 -20.06
C ASN A 381 5.54 -15.70 -19.85
N PRO A 382 5.58 -16.81 -19.09
CA PRO A 382 6.81 -17.58 -18.84
C PRO A 382 7.57 -17.99 -20.10
N GLN A 383 6.88 -18.15 -21.23
CA GLN A 383 7.43 -18.52 -22.53
C GLN A 383 8.07 -17.33 -23.28
N GLY A 384 7.98 -16.11 -22.75
CA GLY A 384 8.55 -14.90 -23.35
C GLY A 384 7.63 -14.19 -24.34
N GLU A 385 6.35 -14.58 -24.41
CA GLU A 385 5.35 -13.99 -25.28
C GLU A 385 4.55 -12.91 -24.55
N ILE A 386 4.17 -11.86 -25.29
CA ILE A 386 3.37 -10.76 -24.75
C ILE A 386 1.89 -11.04 -24.97
N GLN A 387 1.15 -11.21 -23.89
CA GLN A 387 -0.30 -11.20 -23.85
C GLN A 387 -0.81 -9.76 -23.65
N HIS A 388 -1.79 -9.37 -24.45
CA HIS A 388 -2.42 -8.04 -24.40
C HIS A 388 -3.79 -8.11 -23.74
N PHE A 389 -4.08 -7.19 -22.82
CA PHE A 389 -5.39 -7.05 -22.19
C PHE A 389 -6.22 -5.98 -22.88
N LYS A 390 -7.52 -6.25 -23.08
CA LYS A 390 -8.46 -5.25 -23.59
C LYS A 390 -8.67 -4.17 -22.53
N SER A 391 -8.35 -2.92 -22.85
CA SER A 391 -8.49 -1.79 -21.91
C SER A 391 -9.06 -0.54 -22.57
N LYS A 392 -9.93 0.15 -21.83
CA LYS A 392 -10.45 1.48 -22.19
C LYS A 392 -9.44 2.60 -21.94
N SER A 393 -8.37 2.35 -21.19
CA SER A 393 -7.29 3.31 -20.96
C SER A 393 -6.53 3.61 -22.26
N ALA A 394 -6.44 4.90 -22.61
CA ALA A 394 -5.66 5.33 -23.77
C ALA A 394 -4.17 5.02 -23.63
N ILE A 395 -3.65 5.06 -22.39
CA ILE A 395 -2.27 4.72 -22.09
C ILE A 395 -2.05 3.21 -22.25
N CYS A 396 -2.95 2.34 -21.76
CA CYS A 396 -2.84 0.90 -22.00
C CYS A 396 -2.82 0.57 -23.50
N ARG A 397 -3.68 1.24 -24.30
CA ARG A 397 -3.69 1.04 -25.76
C ARG A 397 -2.39 1.49 -26.40
N ALA A 398 -1.84 2.63 -25.97
CA ALA A 398 -0.55 3.10 -26.45
C ALA A 398 0.58 2.11 -26.10
N LEU A 399 0.64 1.63 -24.85
CA LEU A 399 1.57 0.58 -24.42
C LEU A 399 1.44 -0.69 -25.26
N SER A 400 0.21 -1.09 -25.58
CA SER A 400 -0.06 -2.30 -26.38
C SER A 400 0.37 -2.19 -27.83
N ALA A 401 0.53 -0.98 -28.37
CA ALA A 401 1.04 -0.77 -29.71
C ALA A 401 2.57 -0.81 -29.79
N LEU A 402 3.27 -0.86 -28.65
CA LEU A 402 4.73 -0.84 -28.60
C LEU A 402 5.34 -2.22 -28.90
N LYS A 403 6.46 -2.22 -29.63
CA LYS A 403 7.29 -3.41 -29.84
C LYS A 403 8.21 -3.61 -28.63
N LEU A 404 7.71 -4.34 -27.63
CA LEU A 404 8.41 -4.63 -26.37
C LEU A 404 9.03 -6.04 -26.29
N HIS A 405 9.04 -6.80 -27.40
CA HIS A 405 9.76 -8.06 -27.52
C HIS A 405 11.22 -7.85 -27.94
#